data_AF-A0A7J4FS22-F1
#
_entry.id   AF-A0A7J4FS22-F1
#
_cell.length_a   1.000
_cell.length_b   1.000
_cell.length_c   1.000
_cell.angle_alpha   90.00
_cell.angle_beta   90.00
_cell.angle_gamma   90.00
#
_symmetry.space_group_name_H-M   'P 1'
#
loop_
_entity.id
_entity.type
_entity.pdbx_description
1 polymer ?
#
loop_
_entity_poly.entity_id
_entity_poly.type
_entity_poly.pdbx_seq_one_letter_code
_entity_poly.pdbx_strand_id
1 'polypeptide(L)' 'MRFYHGLYYRGTVKLEVIMNDRVPTGIPGFDELCESGLVRNRTYLLSGTSGTGKTNFAFQFL' A
#
# COMPACT_ATOMS: atom_id res chain seq x y z
N MET A 1 -12.48 -25.19 -22.75
CA MET A 1 -11.24 -24.60 -23.29
C MET A 1 -10.74 -23.61 -22.25
N ARG A 2 -9.81 -24.06 -21.39
CA ARG A 2 -9.18 -23.27 -20.31
C ARG A 2 -8.19 -22.29 -20.93
N PHE A 3 -7.92 -21.16 -20.26
CA PHE A 3 -6.59 -20.66 -19.86
C PHE A 3 -6.72 -19.18 -19.39
N TYR A 4 -7.07 -18.97 -18.11
CA TYR A 4 -6.78 -17.73 -17.39
C TYR A 4 -5.59 -18.02 -16.46
N HIS A 5 -4.36 -17.80 -16.93
CA HIS A 5 -3.15 -17.64 -16.12
C HIS A 5 -1.99 -17.38 -17.09
N GLY A 6 -1.48 -16.15 -17.12
CA GLY A 6 -0.39 -15.78 -18.04
C GLY A 6 0.32 -14.52 -17.58
N LEU A 7 1.32 -14.71 -16.72
CA LEU A 7 2.34 -13.71 -16.38
C LEU A 7 3.06 -13.30 -17.67
N TYR A 8 2.99 -12.01 -18.04
CA TYR A 8 3.72 -11.48 -19.17
C TYR A 8 5.21 -11.35 -18.81
N TYR A 9 6.08 -12.13 -19.45
CA TYR A 9 7.53 -11.96 -19.40
C TYR A 9 7.99 -11.26 -20.68
N ARG A 10 8.49 -10.03 -20.58
CA ARG A 10 9.28 -9.38 -21.62
C ARG A 10 10.67 -9.17 -21.05
N GLY A 11 11.66 -9.89 -21.59
CA GLY A 11 13.10 -9.71 -21.39
C GLY A 11 13.56 -9.27 -20.00
N THR A 12 14.02 -10.24 -19.18
CA THR A 12 14.89 -9.97 -18.01
C THR A 12 14.34 -9.03 -16.93
N VAL A 13 13.04 -8.75 -16.89
CA VAL A 13 12.40 -8.03 -15.78
C VAL A 13 11.15 -8.79 -15.36
N LYS A 14 11.12 -9.26 -14.11
CA LYS A 14 9.96 -9.89 -13.49
C LYS A 14 8.86 -8.82 -13.39
N LEU A 15 7.90 -8.83 -14.31
CA LEU A 15 6.65 -8.08 -14.16
C LEU A 15 5.87 -8.80 -13.04
N GLU A 16 6.16 -8.42 -11.79
CA GLU A 16 5.23 -8.68 -10.71
C GLU A 16 3.95 -7.93 -11.08
N VAL A 17 3.00 -8.68 -11.63
CA VAL A 17 1.60 -8.27 -11.70
C VAL A 17 1.30 -7.69 -10.33
N ILE A 18 1.01 -6.39 -10.27
CA ILE A 18 0.71 -5.66 -9.04
C ILE A 18 -0.64 -6.19 -8.56
N MET A 19 -0.63 -7.40 -7.99
CA MET A 19 -1.63 -7.84 -7.04
C MET A 19 -1.46 -6.85 -5.89
N ASN A 20 -2.41 -5.93 -5.78
CA ASN A 20 -2.37 -4.77 -4.90
C ASN A 20 -2.45 -5.27 -3.45
N ASP A 21 -1.34 -5.83 -2.96
CA ASP A 21 -1.22 -6.37 -1.63
C ASP A 21 -1.16 -5.17 -0.67
N ARG A 22 -2.34 -4.72 -0.26
CA ARG A 22 -2.55 -3.60 0.65
C ARG A 22 -2.57 -4.12 2.07
N VAL A 23 -1.87 -3.40 2.95
CA VAL A 23 -1.83 -3.70 4.38
C VAL A 23 -2.66 -2.63 5.09
N PRO A 24 -3.66 -3.04 5.91
CA PRO A 24 -4.39 -2.09 6.72
C PRO A 24 -3.44 -1.42 7.71
N THR A 25 -3.57 -0.11 7.86
CA THR A 25 -2.76 0.69 8.78
C THR A 25 -3.23 0.58 10.24
N GLY A 26 -4.41 0.00 10.47
CA GLY A 26 -5.00 -0.07 11.81
C GLY A 26 -5.69 1.23 12.23
N ILE A 27 -5.77 2.21 11.33
CA ILE A 27 -6.45 3.48 11.52
C ILE A 27 -7.72 3.45 10.65
N PRO A 28 -8.91 3.17 11.22
CA PRO A 28 -10.13 2.94 10.42
C PRO A 28 -10.44 4.07 9.45
N GLY A 29 -10.34 5.33 9.92
CA GLY A 29 -10.59 6.50 9.08
C GLY A 29 -9.55 6.72 7.97
N PHE A 30 -8.32 6.21 8.14
CA PHE A 30 -7.28 6.29 7.10
C PHE A 30 -7.36 5.11 6.13
N ASP A 31 -7.68 3.92 6.62
CA ASP A 31 -7.87 2.73 5.77
C ASP A 31 -9.06 2.92 4.83
N GLU A 32 -10.15 3.55 5.26
CA GLU A 32 -11.25 3.93 4.37
C GLU A 32 -10.82 4.94 3.30
N LEU A 33 -9.99 5.93 3.65
CA LEU A 33 -9.46 6.92 2.71
C LEU A 33 -8.46 6.33 1.71
N CYS A 34 -7.69 5.33 2.13
CA CYS A 34 -6.65 4.68 1.32
C CYS A 34 -7.12 3.38 0.67
N GLU A 35 -8.43 3.16 0.55
CA GLU A 35 -9.01 1.95 -0.07
C GLU A 35 -8.48 0.65 0.57
N SER A 36 -8.68 0.51 1.88
CA SER A 36 -8.26 -0.59 2.74
C SER A 36 -6.76 -0.66 3.10
N GLY A 37 -6.04 0.46 3.02
CA GLY A 37 -4.69 0.61 3.59
C GLY A 37 -3.58 0.89 2.58
N LEU A 38 -2.33 0.65 2.97
CA LEU A 38 -1.13 1.03 2.22
C LEU A 38 -0.61 -0.13 1.37
N VAL A 39 -0.19 0.16 0.13
CA VAL A 39 0.47 -0.82 -0.75
C VAL A 39 1.78 -1.28 -0.11
N ARG A 40 1.99 -2.61 -0.03
CA ARG A 40 3.23 -3.22 0.47
C ARG A 40 4.46 -2.78 -0.34
N ASN A 41 5.62 -2.83 0.32
CA ASN A 41 6.92 -2.56 -0.29
C ASN A 41 7.03 -1.15 -0.92
N ARG A 42 6.36 -0.17 -0.31
CA ARG A 42 6.40 1.24 -0.69
C ARG A 42 6.74 2.08 0.54
N THR A 43 7.44 3.18 0.29
CA THR A 43 7.76 4.20 1.30
C THR A 43 6.74 5.32 1.22
N TYR A 44 6.16 5.69 2.35
CA TYR A 44 5.17 6.77 2.45
C TYR A 44 5.77 7.91 3.29
N LEU A 45 5.62 9.15 2.81
CA LEU A 45 6.04 10.35 3.52
C LEU A 45 4.84 11.04 4.16
N LEU A 46 4.81 11.08 5.49
CA LEU A 46 3.82 11.84 6.23
C LEU A 46 4.35 13.25 6.54
N SER A 47 3.78 14.28 5.91
CA SER A 47 4.18 15.68 6.07
C SER A 47 3.00 16.57 6.48
N GLY A 48 3.28 17.64 7.22
CA GLY A 48 2.28 18.59 7.72
C GLY A 48 2.83 19.53 8.78
N THR A 49 2.11 20.61 9.07
CA THR A 49 2.48 21.65 10.06
C THR A 49 2.55 21.08 11.49
N SER A 50 3.19 21.77 12.43
CA SER A 50 3.20 21.36 13.85
C SER A 50 1.77 21.18 14.39
N GLY A 51 1.54 20.20 15.26
CA GLY A 51 0.22 19.92 15.85
C GLY A 51 -0.76 19.10 14.98
N THR A 52 -0.42 18.75 13.74
CA THR A 52 -1.27 17.95 12.82
C THR A 52 -1.38 16.46 13.15
N GLY A 53 -0.82 16.02 14.28
CA GLY A 53 -0.95 14.62 14.73
C GLY A 53 -0.02 13.61 14.03
N LYS A 54 1.01 14.05 13.28
CA LYS A 54 1.98 13.14 12.62
C LYS A 54 2.61 12.11 13.56
N THR A 55 2.96 12.54 14.78
CA THR A 55 3.53 11.66 15.80
C THR A 55 2.49 10.65 16.30
N ASN A 56 1.24 11.08 16.52
CA ASN A 56 0.16 10.16 16.90
C ASN A 56 -0.15 9.17 15.79
N PHE A 57 -0.12 9.60 14.52
CA PHE A 57 -0.27 8.73 13.37
C PHE A 57 0.84 7.67 13.32
N ALA A 58 2.09 8.07 13.56
CA ALA A 58 3.20 7.12 13.64
C ALA A 58 3.05 6.13 14.81
N PHE A 59 2.57 6.58 15.97
CA PHE A 59 2.29 5.69 17.11
C PHE A 59 1.18 4.68 16.84
N GLN A 60 0.17 5.05 16.06
CA GLN A 60 -0.95 4.16 15.75
C GLN A 60 -0.62 3.16 14.64
N PHE A 61 0.41 3.45 13.83
CA PHE A 61 0.92 2.58 12.78
C PHE A 61 1.97 1.56 13.26
N LEU A 62 2.70 1.87 14.35
CA LEU A 62 3.67 0.97 14.99
C LEU A 62 2.98 -0.17 15.75
#